data_AF-A0A1I4E5P6-F1
#
_entry.id   AF-A0A1I4E5P6-F1
#
_cell.length_a   1.000
_cell.length_b   1.000
_cell.length_c   1.000
_cell.angle_alpha   90.00
_cell.angle_beta   90.00
_cell.angle_gamma   90.00
#
_symmetry.space_group_name_H-M   'P 1'
#
loop_
_entity.id
_entity.type
_entity.pdbx_description
1 polymer ?
#
loop_
_entity_poly.entity_id
_entity_poly.type
_entity_poly.pdbx_seq_one_letter_code
_entity_poly.pdbx_strand_id
1 'polypeptide(L)'
;MGVNNNAKIIAAIRKNLLNKKWNCIVDDCNHEAINSHLIQRNGILKNLAEDGHVYEVGRKDIFKLDRVKTPFEFKCIGISKSISHPVFCSNHDNNLFHDIDQSNIDISNNKTWLLFSYRAICAELRKKEIEKEFMYRIMNSRTLPLFATEKAKWMHEGFSMGCDDLKKYMKFTENELQNTTDDFTFHHFKFPLLEICASSLFSFQETTHNIDEIRQIEIMHGGVVHILPLNGYTHIIFGYNKNNSNINLINYIESWNNINNVEFGRKLTELLSSRIEGWCLSPQLYNQIPDDLRSSFIKILTENISTDDINMYVDFNLFENII
;
A
#
# COMPACT_ATOMS: atom_id res chain seq x y z
N MET A 1 -7.61 3.23 36.52
CA MET A 1 -8.03 4.46 35.79
C MET A 1 -7.07 4.90 34.66
N GLY A 2 -5.90 4.27 34.44
CA GLY A 2 -4.87 4.78 33.49
C GLY A 2 -4.98 4.36 32.01
N VAL A 3 -5.51 3.18 31.68
CA VAL A 3 -5.49 2.66 30.28
C VAL A 3 -6.41 3.45 29.35
N ASN A 4 -7.60 3.83 29.82
CA ASN A 4 -8.58 4.58 29.02
C ASN A 4 -8.09 6.01 28.71
N ASN A 5 -7.30 6.63 29.60
CA ASN A 5 -6.76 7.97 29.36
C ASN A 5 -5.66 7.96 28.28
N ASN A 6 -4.78 6.96 28.27
CA ASN A 6 -3.73 6.82 27.25
C ASN A 6 -4.31 6.62 25.85
N ALA A 7 -5.34 5.77 25.71
CA ALA A 7 -6.03 5.54 24.45
C ALA A 7 -6.65 6.83 23.89
N LYS A 8 -7.27 7.66 24.76
CA LYS A 8 -7.82 8.96 24.38
C LYS A 8 -6.74 9.94 23.89
N ILE A 9 -5.58 9.98 24.55
CA ILE A 9 -4.47 10.84 24.14
C ILE A 9 -3.96 10.41 22.75
N ILE A 10 -3.71 9.11 22.55
CA ILE A 10 -3.25 8.56 21.27
C ILE A 10 -4.28 8.84 20.16
N ALA A 11 -5.57 8.64 20.44
CA ALA A 11 -6.65 8.96 19.52
C ALA A 11 -6.70 10.45 19.17
N ALA A 12 -6.48 11.34 20.14
CA ALA A 12 -6.44 12.78 19.92
C ALA A 12 -5.23 13.19 19.04
N ILE A 13 -4.05 12.61 19.26
CA ILE A 13 -2.88 12.82 18.40
C ILE A 13 -3.20 12.39 16.96
N ARG A 14 -3.78 11.19 16.77
CA ARG A 14 -4.16 10.67 15.46
C ARG A 14 -5.18 11.58 14.77
N LYS A 15 -6.23 12.01 15.49
CA LYS A 15 -7.25 12.94 14.99
C LYS A 15 -6.65 14.28 14.56
N ASN A 16 -5.69 14.81 15.32
CA ASN A 16 -5.02 16.04 14.96
C ASN A 16 -4.21 15.89 13.66
N LEU A 17 -3.57 14.74 13.44
CA LEU A 17 -2.84 14.47 12.20
C LEU A 17 -3.72 14.30 10.97
N LEU A 18 -4.90 13.69 11.13
CA LEU A 18 -5.88 13.60 10.04
C LEU A 18 -6.34 14.97 9.53
N ASN A 19 -6.26 16.01 10.37
CA ASN A 19 -6.61 17.38 10.01
C ASN A 19 -5.38 18.24 9.63
N LYS A 20 -4.16 17.69 9.70
CA LYS A 20 -2.96 18.42 9.32
C LYS A 20 -2.94 18.57 7.80
N LYS A 21 -2.71 19.80 7.35
CA LYS A 21 -2.42 20.11 5.94
C LYS A 21 -0.98 19.73 5.63
N TRP A 22 -0.79 19.01 4.53
CA TRP A 22 0.52 18.60 4.06
C TRP A 22 0.87 19.37 2.80
N ASN A 23 2.15 19.64 2.59
CA ASN A 23 2.62 20.22 1.33
C ASN A 23 2.73 19.13 0.26
N CYS A 24 2.69 19.55 -1.00
CA CYS A 24 3.01 18.69 -2.13
C CYS A 24 4.36 17.99 -1.91
N ILE A 25 4.44 16.72 -2.29
CA ILE A 25 5.65 15.90 -2.09
C ILE A 25 6.77 16.22 -3.08
N VAL A 26 6.43 16.80 -4.24
CA VAL A 26 7.40 17.23 -5.26
C VAL A 26 8.30 18.31 -4.66
N ASP A 27 9.61 18.16 -4.85
CA ASP A 27 10.63 19.09 -4.36
C ASP A 27 10.33 20.54 -4.81
N ASP A 28 10.68 21.50 -3.95
CA ASP A 28 10.46 22.94 -4.14
C ASP A 28 8.99 23.37 -4.34
N CYS A 29 8.01 22.49 -4.10
CA CYS A 29 6.58 22.82 -4.17
C CYS A 29 5.99 23.14 -2.79
N ASN A 30 5.60 24.40 -2.58
CA ASN A 30 4.98 24.85 -1.32
C ASN A 30 3.44 24.85 -1.33
N HIS A 31 2.81 24.32 -2.37
CA HIS A 31 1.35 24.22 -2.44
C HIS A 31 0.82 23.09 -1.56
N GLU A 32 -0.40 23.28 -1.03
CA GLU A 32 -1.09 22.26 -0.25
C GLU A 32 -1.39 21.01 -1.11
N ALA A 33 -1.14 19.84 -0.54
CA ALA A 33 -1.45 18.55 -1.16
C ALA A 33 -2.95 18.27 -1.09
N ILE A 34 -3.48 17.71 -2.19
CA ILE A 34 -4.82 17.15 -2.27
C ILE A 34 -4.75 15.63 -2.07
N ASN A 35 -5.91 15.01 -1.85
CA ASN A 35 -6.01 13.55 -1.85
C ASN A 35 -5.87 12.99 -3.28
N SER A 36 -4.65 12.63 -3.62
CA SER A 36 -4.26 11.92 -4.84
C SER A 36 -4.73 10.48 -4.74
N HIS A 37 -5.48 10.00 -5.74
CA HIS A 37 -5.94 8.61 -5.79
C HIS A 37 -4.87 7.75 -6.46
N LEU A 38 -4.56 6.59 -5.88
CA LEU A 38 -3.58 5.66 -6.44
C LEU A 38 -4.02 5.09 -7.79
N ILE A 39 -5.33 4.91 -7.97
CA ILE A 39 -5.98 4.43 -9.18
C ILE A 39 -6.97 5.47 -9.69
N GLN A 40 -7.18 5.51 -11.01
CA GLN A 40 -8.10 6.44 -11.66
C GLN A 40 -9.48 6.48 -11.03
N ARG A 41 -9.85 7.64 -10.49
CA ARG A 41 -11.19 7.86 -9.91
C ARG A 41 -12.30 7.79 -10.96
N ASN A 42 -12.12 8.43 -12.11
CA ASN A 42 -13.12 8.52 -13.18
C ASN A 42 -13.00 7.39 -14.22
N GLY A 43 -12.20 6.37 -13.94
CA GLY A 43 -12.05 5.17 -14.76
C GLY A 43 -12.28 3.93 -13.90
N ILE A 44 -11.20 3.23 -13.56
CA ILE A 44 -11.23 1.96 -12.83
C ILE A 44 -12.08 2.05 -11.56
N LEU A 45 -11.82 2.99 -10.64
CA LEU A 45 -12.58 3.05 -9.36
C LEU A 45 -14.08 3.26 -9.56
N LYS A 46 -14.46 4.09 -10.54
CA LYS A 46 -15.88 4.30 -10.88
C LYS A 46 -16.53 3.04 -11.42
N ASN A 47 -15.77 2.22 -12.16
CA ASN A 47 -16.25 0.95 -12.73
C ASN A 47 -16.37 -0.16 -11.68
N LEU A 48 -15.52 -0.17 -10.63
CA LEU A 48 -15.66 -1.13 -9.51
C LEU A 48 -16.78 -0.74 -8.54
N ALA A 49 -17.22 0.52 -8.54
CA ALA A 49 -18.07 1.04 -7.50
C ALA A 49 -19.55 0.73 -7.72
N GLU A 50 -20.23 0.33 -6.64
CA GLU A 50 -21.70 0.32 -6.57
C GLU A 50 -22.15 1.46 -5.66
N ASP A 51 -23.13 2.24 -6.13
CA ASP A 51 -23.61 3.45 -5.45
C ASP A 51 -22.49 4.41 -5.03
N GLY A 52 -21.39 4.44 -5.80
CA GLY A 52 -20.21 5.28 -5.53
C GLY A 52 -19.32 4.78 -4.40
N HIS A 53 -19.43 3.52 -3.99
CA HIS A 53 -18.66 2.89 -2.91
C HIS A 53 -17.91 1.63 -3.35
N VAL A 54 -16.81 1.36 -2.67
CA VAL A 54 -16.00 0.14 -2.79
C VAL A 54 -15.64 -0.37 -1.39
N TYR A 55 -15.10 -1.59 -1.29
CA TYR A 55 -14.56 -2.11 -0.04
C TYR A 55 -13.04 -2.05 -0.02
N GLU A 56 -12.47 -1.48 1.04
CA GLU A 56 -11.03 -1.52 1.33
C GLU A 56 -10.79 -1.98 2.77
N VAL A 57 -9.59 -2.46 3.06
CA VAL A 57 -9.20 -2.79 4.44
C VAL A 57 -8.76 -1.52 5.15
N GLY A 58 -9.39 -1.23 6.30
CA GLY A 58 -9.10 -0.03 7.09
C GLY A 58 -9.01 -0.32 8.58
N ARG A 59 -8.35 0.58 9.31
CA ARG A 59 -8.27 0.51 10.78
C ARG A 59 -9.65 0.69 11.42
N LYS A 60 -10.00 -0.15 12.38
CA LYS A 60 -11.19 0.04 13.23
C LYS A 60 -11.12 1.36 13.98
N ASP A 61 -12.29 1.90 14.32
CA ASP A 61 -12.37 3.07 15.19
C ASP A 61 -11.77 2.73 16.56
N ILE A 62 -10.79 3.51 16.99
CA ILE A 62 -10.07 3.34 18.24
C ILE A 62 -10.98 3.44 19.48
N PHE A 63 -12.15 4.09 19.35
CA PHE A 63 -13.16 4.17 20.40
C PHE A 63 -14.11 2.97 20.42
N LYS A 64 -14.14 2.18 19.34
CA LYS A 64 -14.86 0.90 19.24
C LYS A 64 -13.95 -0.31 19.49
N LEU A 65 -12.70 -0.07 19.90
CA LEU A 65 -11.75 -1.09 20.32
C LEU A 65 -12.14 -1.66 21.71
N ASP A 66 -13.36 -2.18 21.84
CA ASP A 66 -13.75 -2.97 23.01
C ASP A 66 -13.39 -4.43 22.74
N ARG A 67 -12.28 -4.90 23.32
CA ARG A 67 -11.92 -6.33 23.43
C ARG A 67 -11.86 -7.17 22.13
N VAL A 68 -11.88 -6.57 20.93
CA VAL A 68 -11.79 -7.31 19.66
C VAL A 68 -10.34 -7.65 19.32
N LYS A 69 -10.10 -8.90 18.91
CA LYS A 69 -8.78 -9.49 18.63
C LYS A 69 -8.02 -8.88 17.43
N THR A 70 -8.66 -8.09 16.56
CA THR A 70 -8.04 -7.56 15.32
C THR A 70 -8.29 -6.06 15.11
N PRO A 71 -7.26 -5.26 14.77
CA PRO A 71 -7.36 -3.80 14.60
C PRO A 71 -7.90 -3.36 13.22
N PHE A 72 -8.12 -4.28 12.28
CA PHE A 72 -8.58 -4.00 10.93
C PHE A 72 -9.95 -4.60 10.63
N GLU A 73 -10.62 -4.03 9.64
CA GLU A 73 -11.85 -4.55 9.02
C GLU A 73 -11.95 -4.09 7.57
N PHE A 74 -12.74 -4.82 6.77
CA PHE A 74 -13.23 -4.31 5.51
C PHE A 74 -14.25 -3.20 5.75
N LYS A 75 -14.11 -2.09 5.02
CA LYS A 75 -14.99 -0.94 5.11
C LYS A 75 -15.53 -0.57 3.75
N CYS A 76 -16.85 -0.36 3.70
CA CYS A 76 -17.51 0.29 2.58
C CYS A 76 -17.18 1.79 2.61
N ILE A 77 -16.41 2.26 1.62
CA ILE A 77 -15.86 3.62 1.56
C ILE A 77 -16.16 4.22 0.19
N GLY A 78 -16.56 5.51 0.19
CA GLY A 78 -16.84 6.23 -1.04
C GLY A 78 -15.58 6.40 -1.89
N ILE A 79 -15.71 6.26 -3.21
CA ILE A 79 -14.57 6.31 -4.14
C ILE A 79 -13.78 7.64 -4.13
N SER A 80 -14.32 8.70 -3.52
CA SER A 80 -13.62 9.97 -3.33
C SER A 80 -12.57 9.93 -2.22
N LYS A 81 -12.55 8.84 -1.42
CA LYS A 81 -11.63 8.62 -0.31
C LYS A 81 -10.84 7.31 -0.43
N SER A 82 -11.37 6.34 -1.18
CA SER A 82 -10.73 5.03 -1.38
C SER A 82 -9.31 5.18 -1.92
N ILE A 83 -8.36 4.46 -1.32
CA ILE A 83 -6.95 4.37 -1.75
C ILE A 83 -6.34 5.73 -2.17
N SER A 84 -6.62 6.77 -1.37
CA SER A 84 -6.21 8.14 -1.64
C SER A 84 -5.46 8.75 -0.45
N HIS A 85 -4.44 9.55 -0.74
CA HIS A 85 -3.56 10.14 0.26
C HIS A 85 -3.23 11.59 -0.09
N PRO A 86 -2.96 12.46 0.91
CA PRO A 86 -2.65 13.85 0.64
C PRO A 86 -1.22 13.94 0.07
N VAL A 87 -0.98 13.75 -1.22
CA VAL A 87 0.38 13.56 -1.80
C VAL A 87 0.82 14.75 -2.64
N PHE A 88 0.11 15.01 -3.74
CA PHE A 88 0.46 16.04 -4.71
C PHE A 88 -0.45 17.26 -4.57
N CYS A 89 0.00 18.46 -4.95
CA CYS A 89 -0.93 19.55 -5.19
C CYS A 89 -1.73 19.29 -6.47
N SER A 90 -2.87 19.97 -6.63
CA SER A 90 -3.75 19.80 -7.80
C SER A 90 -3.01 19.94 -9.14
N ASN A 91 -2.05 20.86 -9.25
CA ASN A 91 -1.28 21.05 -10.48
C ASN A 91 -0.40 19.84 -10.81
N HIS A 92 0.37 19.33 -9.84
CA HIS A 92 1.25 18.18 -10.06
C HIS A 92 0.46 16.90 -10.28
N ASP A 93 -0.63 16.69 -9.53
CA ASP A 93 -1.48 15.51 -9.68
C ASP A 93 -2.06 15.42 -11.10
N ASN A 94 -2.65 16.52 -11.59
CA ASN A 94 -3.28 16.55 -12.91
C ASN A 94 -2.28 16.44 -14.07
N ASN A 95 -1.11 17.09 -13.95
CA ASN A 95 -0.16 17.16 -15.06
C ASN A 95 0.73 15.91 -15.16
N LEU A 96 1.24 15.40 -14.03
CA LEU A 96 2.16 14.26 -14.04
C LEU A 96 1.48 12.98 -14.47
N PHE A 97 0.24 12.80 -14.04
CA PHE A 97 -0.48 11.54 -14.21
C PHE A 97 -1.60 11.61 -15.24
N HIS A 98 -1.63 12.68 -16.04
CA HIS A 98 -2.61 12.87 -17.09
C HIS A 98 -2.78 11.61 -17.96
N ASP A 99 -1.67 11.04 -18.43
CA ASP A 99 -1.63 9.86 -19.29
C ASP A 99 -2.26 8.62 -18.64
N ILE A 100 -2.15 8.49 -17.31
CA ILE A 100 -2.68 7.35 -16.55
C ILE A 100 -3.96 7.69 -15.80
N ASP A 101 -4.60 8.83 -16.05
CA ASP A 101 -5.93 9.21 -15.51
C ASP A 101 -7.00 9.37 -16.60
N GLN A 102 -6.62 9.16 -17.87
CA GLN A 102 -7.53 9.06 -19.00
C GLN A 102 -8.20 7.69 -19.09
N SER A 103 -9.40 7.60 -19.68
CA SER A 103 -10.20 6.38 -19.70
C SER A 103 -9.53 5.14 -20.33
N ASN A 104 -8.53 5.33 -21.19
CA ASN A 104 -7.86 4.24 -21.90
C ASN A 104 -6.40 4.11 -21.42
N ILE A 105 -6.16 3.20 -20.49
CA ILE A 105 -4.81 2.87 -20.01
C ILE A 105 -4.11 2.01 -21.07
N ASP A 106 -2.98 2.50 -21.58
CA ASP A 106 -2.11 1.71 -22.44
C ASP A 106 -1.24 0.77 -21.60
N ILE A 107 -1.69 -0.48 -21.49
CA ILE A 107 -1.01 -1.54 -20.74
C ILE A 107 0.28 -2.05 -21.42
N SER A 108 0.53 -1.68 -22.69
CA SER A 108 1.73 -2.07 -23.43
C SER A 108 2.91 -1.12 -23.24
N ASN A 109 2.66 0.05 -22.63
CA ASN A 109 3.66 1.10 -22.49
C ASN A 109 4.29 1.11 -21.10
N ASN A 110 5.61 0.93 -21.02
CA ASN A 110 6.35 0.98 -19.75
C ASN A 110 6.21 2.32 -19.02
N LYS A 111 6.02 3.43 -19.74
CA LYS A 111 5.77 4.75 -19.12
C LYS A 111 4.51 4.73 -18.26
N THR A 112 3.46 4.01 -18.67
CA THR A 112 2.23 3.82 -17.87
C THR A 112 2.57 3.23 -16.51
N TRP A 113 3.34 2.15 -16.49
CA TRP A 113 3.71 1.45 -15.27
C TRP A 113 4.67 2.26 -14.40
N LEU A 114 5.58 3.02 -15.00
CA LEU A 114 6.43 3.97 -14.27
C LEU A 114 5.61 5.06 -13.58
N LEU A 115 4.60 5.62 -14.26
CA LEU A 115 3.72 6.64 -13.66
C LEU A 115 2.90 6.09 -12.49
N PHE A 116 2.31 4.90 -12.63
CA PHE A 116 1.63 4.24 -11.49
C PHE A 116 2.60 3.98 -10.34
N SER A 117 3.82 3.53 -10.66
CA SER A 117 4.87 3.26 -9.67
C SER A 117 5.30 4.53 -8.94
N TYR A 118 5.54 5.62 -9.66
CA TYR A 118 5.90 6.92 -9.09
C TYR A 118 4.81 7.41 -8.12
N ARG A 119 3.55 7.33 -8.55
CA ARG A 119 2.39 7.68 -7.71
C ARG A 119 2.33 6.85 -6.43
N ALA A 120 2.52 5.54 -6.54
CA ALA A 120 2.51 4.62 -5.40
C ALA A 120 3.68 4.89 -4.44
N ILE A 121 4.91 5.09 -4.96
CA ILE A 121 6.11 5.44 -4.18
C ILE A 121 5.87 6.71 -3.37
N CYS A 122 5.38 7.76 -4.01
CA CYS A 122 5.09 9.03 -3.34
C CYS A 122 3.98 8.90 -2.28
N ALA A 123 2.95 8.11 -2.54
CA ALA A 123 1.90 7.85 -1.56
C ALA A 123 2.41 7.06 -0.35
N GLU A 124 3.23 6.04 -0.56
CA GLU A 124 3.88 5.28 0.52
C GLU A 124 4.81 6.17 1.33
N LEU A 125 5.58 7.05 0.68
CA LEU A 125 6.44 8.02 1.36
C LEU A 125 5.59 8.93 2.26
N ARG A 126 4.50 9.48 1.74
CA ARG A 126 3.58 10.32 2.53
C ARG A 126 2.94 9.55 3.69
N LYS A 127 2.53 8.29 3.50
CA LYS A 127 2.01 7.44 4.58
C LYS A 127 3.06 7.27 5.68
N LYS A 128 4.32 6.98 5.33
CA LYS A 128 5.41 6.86 6.31
C LYS A 128 5.75 8.20 6.96
N GLU A 129 5.69 9.33 6.27
CA GLU A 129 5.85 10.67 6.87
C GLU A 129 4.76 10.94 7.93
N ILE A 130 3.51 10.58 7.64
CA ILE A 130 2.39 10.70 8.58
C ILE A 130 2.62 9.82 9.82
N GLU A 131 3.02 8.56 9.64
CA GLU A 131 3.29 7.66 10.76
C GLU A 131 4.55 8.06 11.55
N LYS A 132 5.60 8.57 10.89
CA LYS A 132 6.77 9.15 11.54
C LYS A 132 6.39 10.32 12.44
N GLU A 133 5.61 11.28 11.92
CA GLU A 133 5.11 12.42 12.70
C GLU A 133 4.19 11.95 13.85
N PHE A 134 3.39 10.90 13.65
CA PHE A 134 2.58 10.30 14.70
C PHE A 134 3.43 9.76 15.85
N MET A 135 4.47 8.98 15.52
CA MET A 135 5.40 8.44 16.52
C MET A 135 6.23 9.54 17.19
N TYR A 136 6.63 10.58 16.45
CA TYR A 136 7.30 11.76 16.99
C TYR A 136 6.46 12.44 18.09
N ARG A 137 5.16 12.60 17.86
CA ARG A 137 4.25 13.21 18.85
C ARG A 137 4.01 12.31 20.06
N ILE A 138 3.96 10.99 19.86
CA ILE A 138 3.84 10.04 20.97
C ILE A 138 5.09 10.07 21.82
N MET A 139 6.29 9.98 21.24
CA MET A 139 7.55 9.91 21.99
C MET A 139 7.84 11.20 22.77
N ASN A 140 7.35 12.35 22.31
CA ASN A 140 7.48 13.65 22.99
C ASN A 140 6.31 13.97 23.94
N SER A 141 5.37 13.05 24.14
CA SER A 141 4.26 13.27 25.07
C SER A 141 4.74 13.20 26.51
N ARG A 142 4.48 14.27 27.29
CA ARG A 142 4.76 14.31 28.74
C ARG A 142 3.77 13.51 29.60
N THR A 143 2.68 13.03 28.98
CA THR A 143 1.55 12.40 29.70
C THR A 143 1.43 10.90 29.46
N LEU A 144 2.08 10.39 28.40
CA LEU A 144 2.10 8.95 28.10
C LEU A 144 3.19 8.25 28.92
N PRO A 145 3.01 6.96 29.25
CA PRO A 145 4.00 6.20 30.01
C PRO A 145 5.29 5.98 29.22
N LEU A 146 6.42 5.84 29.92
CA LEU A 146 7.75 5.70 29.33
C LEU A 146 7.84 4.57 28.28
N PHE A 147 7.27 3.40 28.58
CA PHE A 147 7.20 2.27 27.63
C PHE A 147 6.56 2.66 26.28
N ALA A 148 5.49 3.46 26.31
CA ALA A 148 4.84 3.90 25.07
C ALA A 148 5.73 4.87 24.29
N THR A 149 6.45 5.75 24.99
CA THR A 149 7.38 6.71 24.36
C THR A 149 8.64 6.03 23.81
N GLU A 150 9.16 4.99 24.49
CA GLU A 150 10.30 4.20 24.02
C GLU A 150 9.92 3.40 22.77
N LYS A 151 8.79 2.70 22.79
CA LYS A 151 8.28 2.00 21.60
C LYS A 151 8.09 2.97 20.42
N ALA A 152 7.57 4.15 20.68
CA ALA A 152 7.40 5.18 19.65
C ALA A 152 8.74 5.68 19.09
N LYS A 153 9.80 5.77 19.90
CA LYS A 153 11.14 6.14 19.44
C LYS A 153 11.68 5.11 18.42
N TRP A 154 11.57 3.82 18.73
CA TRP A 154 11.96 2.74 17.81
C TRP A 154 11.16 2.78 16.50
N MET A 155 9.83 2.93 16.59
CA MET A 155 8.99 3.02 15.39
C MET A 155 9.29 4.28 14.56
N HIS A 156 9.57 5.42 15.20
CA HIS A 156 9.98 6.65 14.52
C HIS A 156 11.28 6.47 13.73
N GLU A 157 12.27 5.77 14.29
CA GLU A 157 13.52 5.44 13.61
C GLU A 157 13.27 4.57 12.37
N GLY A 158 12.50 3.49 12.51
CA GLY A 158 12.14 2.62 11.39
C GLY A 158 11.38 3.35 10.27
N PHE A 159 10.40 4.20 10.62
CA PHE A 159 9.73 5.03 9.62
C PHE A 159 10.67 6.05 8.96
N SER A 160 11.68 6.56 9.68
CA SER A 160 12.67 7.47 9.11
C SER A 160 13.53 6.76 8.06
N MET A 161 14.04 5.57 8.36
CA MET A 161 14.79 4.74 7.41
C MET A 161 13.95 4.44 6.17
N GLY A 162 12.69 4.00 6.35
CA GLY A 162 11.79 3.75 5.23
C GLY A 162 11.47 5.00 4.39
N CYS A 163 11.42 6.20 4.99
CA CYS A 163 11.29 7.44 4.22
C CYS A 163 12.52 7.72 3.37
N ASP A 164 13.72 7.45 3.88
CA ASP A 164 14.97 7.69 3.17
C ASP A 164 15.09 6.74 1.95
N ASP A 165 14.71 5.47 2.11
CA ASP A 165 14.64 4.51 1.00
C ASP A 165 13.65 4.95 -0.09
N LEU A 166 12.42 5.34 0.31
CA LEU A 166 11.39 5.77 -0.64
C LEU A 166 11.76 7.05 -1.38
N LYS A 167 12.50 7.97 -0.77
CA LYS A 167 13.04 9.15 -1.46
C LYS A 167 14.03 8.76 -2.55
N LYS A 168 14.87 7.73 -2.32
CA LYS A 168 15.77 7.21 -3.36
C LYS A 168 14.97 6.58 -4.50
N TYR A 169 13.98 5.73 -4.20
CA TYR A 169 13.08 5.16 -5.22
C TYR A 169 12.30 6.22 -6.00
N MET A 170 11.86 7.29 -5.33
CA MET A 170 11.21 8.44 -5.97
C MET A 170 12.16 9.07 -7.00
N LYS A 171 13.43 9.30 -6.63
CA LYS A 171 14.46 9.85 -7.52
C LYS A 171 14.82 8.92 -8.67
N PHE A 172 14.92 7.61 -8.44
CA PHE A 172 15.15 6.63 -9.50
C PHE A 172 14.04 6.66 -10.54
N THR A 173 12.78 6.74 -10.08
CA THR A 173 11.62 6.77 -10.99
C THR A 173 11.51 8.10 -11.73
N GLU A 174 11.83 9.24 -11.08
CA GLU A 174 11.93 10.55 -11.73
C GLU A 174 12.99 10.55 -12.84
N ASN A 175 14.16 9.97 -12.56
CA ASN A 175 15.24 9.86 -13.55
C ASN A 175 14.84 8.98 -14.73
N GLU A 176 14.21 7.83 -14.48
CA GLU A 176 13.72 6.95 -15.54
C GLU A 176 12.68 7.65 -16.42
N LEU A 177 11.73 8.38 -15.81
CA LEU A 177 10.69 9.14 -16.52
C LEU A 177 11.27 10.27 -17.40
N GLN A 178 12.40 10.85 -17.01
CA GLN A 178 13.04 11.96 -17.74
C GLN A 178 14.03 11.47 -18.82
N ASN A 179 14.82 10.44 -18.49
CA ASN A 179 16.00 10.06 -19.27
C ASN A 179 15.88 8.68 -19.94
N THR A 180 14.87 7.87 -19.62
CA THR A 180 14.66 6.50 -20.16
C THR A 180 15.94 5.65 -20.03
N THR A 181 16.38 5.43 -18.80
CA THR A 181 17.65 4.73 -18.51
C THR A 181 17.56 3.21 -18.62
N ASP A 182 16.36 2.64 -18.77
CA ASP A 182 16.13 1.19 -18.77
C ASP A 182 16.57 0.55 -17.44
N ASP A 183 16.40 1.24 -16.32
CA ASP A 183 16.69 0.72 -14.98
C ASP A 183 15.51 -0.05 -14.38
N PHE A 184 14.32 0.01 -14.99
CA PHE A 184 13.12 -0.66 -14.51
C PHE A 184 12.67 -1.81 -15.43
N THR A 185 12.29 -2.92 -14.82
CA THR A 185 11.66 -4.06 -15.51
C THR A 185 10.22 -4.20 -15.06
N PHE A 186 9.30 -4.50 -15.99
CA PHE A 186 7.90 -4.80 -15.69
C PHE A 186 7.49 -6.16 -16.28
N HIS A 187 6.78 -6.95 -15.48
CA HIS A 187 6.21 -8.26 -15.84
C HIS A 187 4.69 -8.18 -15.80
N HIS A 188 4.04 -8.57 -16.89
CA HIS A 188 2.59 -8.51 -17.03
C HIS A 188 1.98 -9.92 -17.03
N PHE A 189 1.05 -10.15 -16.10
CA PHE A 189 0.26 -11.36 -15.97
C PHE A 189 -1.23 -11.06 -16.19
N LYS A 190 -1.95 -12.03 -16.75
CA LYS A 190 -3.37 -11.90 -17.11
C LYS A 190 -4.14 -13.10 -16.57
N PHE A 191 -5.20 -12.83 -15.80
CA PHE A 191 -6.00 -13.83 -15.10
C PHE A 191 -7.50 -13.62 -15.32
N PRO A 192 -8.36 -14.60 -14.94
CA PRO A 192 -9.80 -14.39 -14.88
C PRO A 192 -10.17 -13.13 -14.08
N LEU A 193 -11.27 -12.49 -14.48
CA LEU A 193 -11.70 -11.23 -13.89
C LEU A 193 -12.08 -11.41 -12.41
N LEU A 194 -11.36 -10.68 -11.57
CA LEU A 194 -11.75 -10.26 -10.24
C LEU A 194 -11.87 -8.73 -10.24
N GLU A 195 -12.98 -8.22 -9.72
CA GLU A 195 -13.25 -6.78 -9.58
C GLU A 195 -12.49 -6.18 -8.40
N ILE A 196 -11.16 -6.23 -8.50
CA ILE A 196 -10.20 -5.74 -7.51
C ILE A 196 -9.20 -4.84 -8.20
N CYS A 197 -8.79 -3.76 -7.54
CA CYS A 197 -7.66 -2.95 -7.99
C CYS A 197 -6.69 -2.63 -6.86
N ALA A 198 -5.42 -2.49 -7.22
CA ALA A 198 -4.33 -2.13 -6.31
C ALA A 198 -3.25 -1.36 -7.05
N SER A 199 -2.57 -0.45 -6.35
CA SER A 199 -1.29 0.11 -6.79
C SER A 199 -0.45 0.34 -5.55
N SER A 200 0.60 -0.46 -5.37
CA SER A 200 1.38 -0.49 -4.15
C SER A 200 2.84 -0.83 -4.41
N LEU A 201 3.65 -0.64 -3.37
CA LEU A 201 4.97 -1.23 -3.24
C LEU A 201 4.91 -2.40 -2.27
N PHE A 202 5.92 -3.25 -2.33
CA PHE A 202 6.20 -4.27 -1.34
C PHE A 202 7.71 -4.46 -1.19
N SER A 203 8.16 -4.64 0.05
CA SER A 203 9.52 -5.08 0.34
C SER A 203 9.63 -6.58 0.08
N PHE A 204 10.79 -7.02 -0.39
CA PHE A 204 11.07 -8.44 -0.62
C PHE A 204 12.53 -8.73 -0.29
N GLN A 205 12.84 -8.71 1.00
CA GLN A 205 14.20 -8.83 1.53
C GLN A 205 14.22 -9.94 2.57
N GLU A 206 15.23 -10.82 2.52
CA GLU A 206 15.47 -11.73 3.63
C GLU A 206 15.82 -10.91 4.88
N THR A 207 14.91 -10.90 5.85
CA THR A 207 15.13 -10.26 7.13
C THR A 207 15.95 -11.19 8.02
N THR A 208 17.17 -10.79 8.35
CA THR A 208 17.92 -11.46 9.42
C THR A 208 17.35 -11.04 10.77
N HIS A 209 17.55 -11.86 11.81
CA HIS A 209 17.14 -11.48 13.17
C HIS A 209 18.06 -10.41 13.79
N ASN A 210 19.06 -9.93 13.04
CA ASN A 210 20.07 -8.99 13.49
C ASN A 210 19.77 -7.59 12.95
N ILE A 211 19.32 -6.70 13.84
CA ILE A 211 18.96 -5.32 13.47
C ILE A 211 20.15 -4.51 12.94
N ASP A 212 21.37 -4.84 13.34
CA ASP A 212 22.57 -4.12 12.88
C ASP A 212 22.94 -4.51 11.44
N GLU A 213 22.59 -5.72 11.00
CA GLU A 213 22.70 -6.11 9.59
C GLU A 213 21.64 -5.40 8.75
N ILE A 214 20.40 -5.30 9.24
CA ILE A 214 19.33 -4.54 8.56
C ILE A 214 19.73 -3.07 8.40
N ARG A 215 20.35 -2.46 9.42
CA ARG A 215 20.84 -1.08 9.36
C ARG A 215 22.02 -0.86 8.39
N GLN A 216 22.70 -1.92 7.97
CA GLN A 216 23.77 -1.85 6.97
C GLN A 216 23.24 -1.96 5.54
N ILE A 217 21.99 -2.39 5.35
CA ILE A 217 21.34 -2.40 4.04
C ILE A 217 21.16 -0.95 3.60
N GLU A 218 21.74 -0.59 2.45
CA GLU A 218 21.70 0.78 1.95
C GLU A 218 20.29 1.19 1.48
N ILE A 219 19.57 0.25 0.86
CA ILE A 219 18.18 0.36 0.38
C ILE A 219 17.54 -1.01 0.47
N MET A 220 16.36 -1.13 1.10
CA MET A 220 15.61 -2.39 1.08
C MET A 220 15.18 -2.77 -0.34
N HIS A 221 15.51 -4.00 -0.77
CA HIS A 221 15.02 -4.52 -2.03
C HIS A 221 13.50 -4.70 -2.00
N GLY A 222 12.84 -4.33 -3.10
CA GLY A 222 11.41 -4.40 -3.21
C GLY A 222 10.93 -4.17 -4.64
N GLY A 223 9.63 -4.32 -4.82
CA GLY A 223 8.96 -4.11 -6.09
C GLY A 223 7.72 -3.26 -5.96
N VAL A 224 7.15 -2.95 -7.11
CA VAL A 224 5.83 -2.35 -7.26
C VAL A 224 4.88 -3.38 -7.83
N VAL A 225 3.61 -3.28 -7.47
CA VAL A 225 2.55 -4.10 -8.05
C VAL A 225 1.32 -3.27 -8.35
N HIS A 226 0.77 -3.48 -9.54
CA HIS A 226 -0.45 -2.85 -10.01
C HIS A 226 -1.43 -3.94 -10.44
N ILE A 227 -2.62 -3.93 -9.84
CA ILE A 227 -3.70 -4.87 -10.13
C ILE A 227 -4.85 -4.05 -10.73
N LEU A 228 -5.23 -4.32 -11.97
CA LEU A 228 -6.25 -3.55 -12.69
C LEU A 228 -7.27 -4.49 -13.36
N PRO A 229 -8.58 -4.33 -13.12
CA PRO A 229 -9.61 -5.04 -13.84
C PRO A 229 -9.92 -4.27 -15.14
N LEU A 230 -9.38 -4.74 -16.25
CA LEU A 230 -9.47 -4.08 -17.56
C LEU A 230 -9.89 -5.10 -18.61
N ASN A 231 -10.76 -4.69 -19.53
CA ASN A 231 -11.15 -5.47 -20.72
C ASN A 231 -11.60 -6.91 -20.42
N GLY A 232 -12.27 -7.14 -19.28
CA GLY A 232 -12.78 -8.46 -18.88
C GLY A 232 -11.75 -9.39 -18.24
N TYR A 233 -10.60 -8.86 -17.81
CA TYR A 233 -9.54 -9.64 -17.15
C TYR A 233 -8.96 -8.88 -15.95
N THR A 234 -8.33 -9.62 -15.04
CA THR A 234 -7.45 -9.03 -14.02
C THR A 234 -6.02 -9.01 -14.57
N HIS A 235 -5.51 -7.80 -14.75
CA HIS A 235 -4.12 -7.56 -15.12
C HIS A 235 -3.29 -7.35 -13.85
N ILE A 236 -2.21 -8.11 -13.70
CA ILE A 236 -1.25 -7.94 -12.60
C ILE A 236 0.09 -7.57 -13.20
N ILE A 237 0.61 -6.42 -12.80
CA ILE A 237 1.88 -5.90 -13.27
C ILE A 237 2.80 -5.79 -12.08
N PHE A 238 3.88 -6.57 -12.10
CA PHE A 238 4.98 -6.42 -11.16
C PHE A 238 6.09 -5.61 -11.80
N GLY A 239 6.72 -4.74 -11.04
CA GLY A 239 7.91 -4.03 -11.49
C GLY A 239 8.99 -3.93 -10.42
N TYR A 240 10.23 -3.75 -10.83
CA TYR A 240 11.35 -3.53 -9.93
C TYR A 240 12.47 -2.75 -10.63
N ASN A 241 13.29 -2.07 -9.83
CA ASN A 241 14.52 -1.45 -10.31
C ASN A 241 15.64 -2.50 -10.36
N LYS A 242 16.32 -2.65 -11.50
CA LYS A 242 17.35 -3.65 -11.77
C LYS A 242 18.52 -3.55 -10.78
N ASN A 243 18.86 -2.34 -10.34
CA ASN A 243 19.98 -2.08 -9.42
C ASN A 243 19.59 -2.24 -7.94
N ASN A 244 18.28 -2.32 -7.63
CA ASN A 244 17.76 -2.47 -6.27
C ASN A 244 16.75 -3.63 -6.19
N SER A 245 17.17 -4.78 -6.73
CA SER A 245 16.42 -6.04 -6.71
C SER A 245 17.31 -7.20 -6.27
N ASN A 246 16.69 -8.33 -5.90
CA ASN A 246 17.40 -9.56 -5.56
C ASN A 246 16.76 -10.77 -6.24
N ILE A 247 17.47 -11.91 -6.21
CA ILE A 247 17.02 -13.14 -6.87
C ILE A 247 15.70 -13.67 -6.31
N ASN A 248 15.43 -13.49 -5.02
CA ASN A 248 14.20 -13.95 -4.39
C ASN A 248 12.98 -13.16 -4.90
N LEU A 249 13.12 -11.85 -5.07
CA LEU A 249 12.10 -10.99 -5.67
C LEU A 249 11.81 -11.42 -7.12
N ILE A 250 12.86 -11.65 -7.90
CA ILE A 250 12.73 -12.10 -9.30
C ILE A 250 12.02 -13.45 -9.36
N ASN A 251 12.45 -14.42 -8.55
CA ASN A 251 11.81 -15.73 -8.45
C ASN A 251 10.34 -15.63 -8.01
N TYR A 252 10.02 -14.75 -7.05
CA TYR A 252 8.65 -14.50 -6.62
C TYR A 252 7.80 -14.00 -7.79
N ILE A 253 8.27 -13.02 -8.56
CA ILE A 253 7.55 -12.49 -9.72
C ILE A 253 7.39 -13.59 -10.79
N GLU A 254 8.47 -14.31 -11.13
CA GLU A 254 8.45 -15.37 -12.14
C GLU A 254 7.50 -16.52 -11.79
N SER A 255 7.33 -16.81 -10.49
CA SER A 255 6.44 -17.87 -10.04
C SER A 255 4.94 -17.59 -10.33
N TRP A 256 4.57 -16.39 -10.80
CA TRP A 256 3.21 -16.09 -11.28
C TRP A 256 2.96 -16.58 -12.72
N ASN A 257 3.97 -17.07 -13.43
CA ASN A 257 3.82 -17.65 -14.76
C ASN A 257 3.10 -19.00 -14.70
N ASN A 258 2.18 -19.21 -15.65
CA ASN A 258 1.54 -20.51 -15.93
C ASN A 258 0.83 -21.16 -14.72
N ILE A 259 0.37 -20.37 -13.76
CA ILE A 259 -0.40 -20.87 -12.61
C ILE A 259 -1.88 -21.07 -12.96
N ASN A 260 -2.53 -22.01 -12.30
CA ASN A 260 -3.97 -22.24 -12.44
C ASN A 260 -4.80 -21.27 -11.58
N ASN A 261 -6.14 -21.28 -11.72
CA ASN A 261 -7.02 -20.36 -10.98
C ASN A 261 -6.95 -20.52 -9.45
N VAL A 262 -6.78 -21.75 -8.96
CA VAL A 262 -6.67 -22.02 -7.52
C VAL A 262 -5.37 -21.42 -6.97
N GLU A 263 -4.26 -21.63 -7.69
CA GLU A 263 -2.96 -21.04 -7.35
C GLU A 263 -3.01 -19.51 -7.45
N PHE A 264 -3.63 -18.96 -8.49
CA PHE A 264 -3.84 -17.53 -8.64
C PHE A 264 -4.57 -16.93 -7.43
N GLY A 265 -5.69 -17.52 -7.02
CA GLY A 265 -6.45 -17.04 -5.87
C GLY A 265 -5.65 -17.11 -4.56
N ARG A 266 -4.88 -18.18 -4.33
CA ARG A 266 -4.00 -18.31 -3.15
C ARG A 266 -2.89 -17.27 -3.14
N LYS A 267 -2.17 -17.09 -4.26
CA LYS A 267 -1.07 -16.12 -4.35
C LYS A 267 -1.55 -14.68 -4.26
N LEU A 268 -2.72 -14.39 -4.83
CA LEU A 268 -3.36 -13.09 -4.67
C LEU A 268 -3.77 -12.87 -3.21
N THR A 269 -4.31 -13.87 -2.53
CA THR A 269 -4.64 -13.78 -1.10
C THR A 269 -3.41 -13.50 -0.25
N GLU A 270 -2.29 -14.20 -0.50
CA GLU A 270 -1.02 -13.92 0.16
C GLU A 270 -0.58 -12.48 -0.09
N LEU A 271 -0.44 -12.07 -1.36
CA LEU A 271 -0.01 -10.72 -1.74
C LEU A 271 -0.80 -9.63 -1.00
N LEU A 272 -2.14 -9.72 -1.02
CA LEU A 272 -3.05 -8.74 -0.42
C LEU A 272 -3.02 -8.72 1.11
N SER A 273 -2.71 -9.85 1.77
CA SER A 273 -2.75 -9.98 3.23
C SER A 273 -1.39 -9.81 3.91
N SER A 274 -0.29 -9.95 3.18
CA SER A 274 1.05 -9.92 3.77
C SER A 274 1.98 -8.87 3.17
N ARG A 275 1.75 -8.40 1.93
CA ARG A 275 2.78 -7.62 1.22
C ARG A 275 2.34 -6.22 0.81
N ILE A 276 1.04 -6.02 0.56
CA ILE A 276 0.56 -4.73 0.04
C ILE A 276 -0.59 -4.13 0.84
N GLU A 277 -0.59 -2.81 0.86
CA GLU A 277 -1.73 -1.98 1.23
C GLU A 277 -2.27 -1.29 -0.05
N GLY A 278 -3.24 -0.39 0.07
CA GLY A 278 -3.65 0.45 -1.08
C GLY A 278 -4.40 -0.32 -2.17
N TRP A 279 -5.25 -1.26 -1.77
CA TRP A 279 -6.12 -2.01 -2.66
C TRP A 279 -7.58 -1.93 -2.22
N CYS A 280 -8.51 -2.08 -3.16
CA CYS A 280 -9.94 -2.15 -2.91
C CYS A 280 -10.63 -3.11 -3.89
N LEU A 281 -11.83 -3.56 -3.54
CA LEU A 281 -12.66 -4.43 -4.37
C LEU A 281 -14.09 -3.90 -4.50
N SER A 282 -14.81 -4.36 -5.54
CA SER A 282 -16.22 -4.03 -5.73
C SER A 282 -17.10 -4.56 -4.58
N PRO A 283 -18.24 -3.91 -4.29
CA PRO A 283 -19.23 -4.47 -3.37
C PRO A 283 -19.76 -5.84 -3.80
N GLN A 284 -19.94 -6.09 -5.09
CA GLN A 284 -20.34 -7.38 -5.63
C GLN A 284 -19.33 -8.48 -5.28
N LEU A 285 -18.04 -8.27 -5.57
CA LEU A 285 -17.01 -9.24 -5.21
C LEU A 285 -16.93 -9.44 -3.69
N TYR A 286 -17.08 -8.36 -2.91
CA TYR A 286 -17.05 -8.44 -1.45
C TYR A 286 -18.16 -9.34 -0.90
N ASN A 287 -19.37 -9.20 -1.45
CA ASN A 287 -20.55 -9.96 -1.05
C ASN A 287 -20.46 -11.44 -1.44
N GLN A 288 -19.66 -11.78 -2.46
CA GLN A 288 -19.42 -13.17 -2.85
C GLN A 288 -18.44 -13.90 -1.94
N ILE A 289 -17.54 -13.17 -1.27
CA ILE A 289 -16.55 -13.79 -0.37
C ILE A 289 -17.25 -14.22 0.94
N PRO A 290 -17.13 -15.48 1.38
CA PRO A 290 -17.65 -15.94 2.66
C PRO A 290 -17.09 -15.17 3.89
N ASP A 291 -17.95 -14.95 4.89
CA ASP A 291 -17.62 -14.20 6.11
C ASP A 291 -16.41 -14.77 6.89
N ASP A 292 -16.28 -16.10 6.92
CA ASP A 292 -15.18 -16.82 7.57
C ASP A 292 -13.85 -16.64 6.83
N LEU A 293 -13.86 -16.58 5.49
CA LEU A 293 -12.68 -16.25 4.69
C LEU A 293 -12.26 -14.79 4.88
N ARG A 294 -13.21 -13.84 4.91
CA ARG A 294 -12.90 -12.43 5.24
C ARG A 294 -12.34 -12.30 6.66
N SER A 295 -12.85 -13.06 7.60
CA SER A 295 -12.36 -13.08 8.98
C SER A 295 -10.94 -13.66 9.07
N SER A 296 -10.68 -14.74 8.34
CA SER A 296 -9.36 -15.37 8.24
C SER A 296 -8.33 -14.42 7.60
N PHE A 297 -8.73 -13.71 6.55
CA PHE A 297 -7.91 -12.66 5.93
C PHE A 297 -7.49 -11.59 6.93
N ILE A 298 -8.45 -11.01 7.67
CA ILE A 298 -8.17 -9.97 8.66
C ILE A 298 -7.29 -10.50 9.80
N LYS A 299 -7.46 -11.77 10.19
CA LYS A 299 -6.61 -12.41 11.20
C LYS A 299 -5.17 -12.49 10.72
N ILE A 300 -4.92 -13.03 9.52
CA ILE A 300 -3.57 -13.14 8.95
C ILE A 300 -2.93 -11.77 8.81
N LEU A 301 -3.63 -10.80 8.23
CA LEU A 301 -3.15 -9.42 8.13
C LEU A 301 -2.74 -8.86 9.51
N THR A 302 -3.50 -9.18 10.55
CA THR A 302 -3.22 -8.72 11.92
C THR A 302 -1.98 -9.38 12.52
N GLU A 303 -1.83 -10.70 12.32
CA GLU A 303 -0.67 -11.46 12.79
C GLU A 303 0.62 -10.98 12.10
N ASN A 304 0.47 -10.41 10.91
CA ASN A 304 1.57 -10.04 10.03
C ASN A 304 1.98 -8.56 10.05
N ILE A 305 1.33 -7.71 10.86
CA ILE A 305 1.59 -6.25 10.89
C ILE A 305 3.07 -5.89 11.13
N SER A 306 3.82 -6.77 11.79
CA SER A 306 5.18 -6.51 12.26
C SER A 306 6.22 -7.46 11.66
N THR A 307 5.88 -8.16 10.58
CA THR A 307 6.81 -9.06 9.88
C THR A 307 6.91 -8.68 8.41
N ASP A 308 8.14 -8.65 7.91
CA ASP A 308 8.46 -8.48 6.49
C ASP A 308 9.05 -9.79 5.92
N ASP A 309 8.75 -10.94 6.54
CA ASP A 309 9.31 -12.23 6.15
C ASP A 309 8.90 -12.61 4.71
N ILE A 310 9.88 -12.97 3.89
CA ILE A 310 9.64 -13.42 2.52
C ILE A 310 8.87 -14.75 2.48
N ASN A 311 8.98 -15.58 3.52
CA ASN A 311 8.40 -16.93 3.59
C ASN A 311 6.96 -16.96 4.13
N MET A 312 6.29 -15.82 4.17
CA MET A 312 4.90 -15.76 4.62
C MET A 312 4.00 -16.60 3.71
N TYR A 313 3.41 -17.64 4.29
CA TYR A 313 2.53 -18.55 3.61
C TYR A 313 1.09 -18.38 4.11
N VAL A 314 0.15 -18.27 3.18
CA VAL A 314 -1.29 -18.21 3.47
C VAL A 314 -1.96 -19.48 3.00
N ASP A 315 -2.49 -20.26 3.95
CA ASP A 315 -3.05 -21.59 3.67
C ASP A 315 -4.52 -21.58 3.21
N PHE A 316 -4.99 -20.49 2.60
CA PHE A 316 -6.36 -20.42 2.08
C PHE A 316 -6.46 -19.51 0.85
N ASN A 317 -7.55 -19.64 0.10
CA ASN A 317 -7.88 -18.79 -1.03
C ASN A 317 -9.08 -17.90 -0.66
N LEU A 318 -8.90 -16.59 -0.57
CA LEU A 318 -9.98 -15.64 -0.31
C LEU A 318 -11.07 -15.67 -1.38
N PHE A 319 -10.70 -16.07 -2.61
CA PHE A 319 -11.58 -16.10 -3.78
C PHE A 319 -11.99 -17.54 -4.13
N GLU A 320 -11.98 -18.44 -3.15
CA GLU A 320 -12.45 -19.82 -3.32
C GLU A 320 -13.90 -19.84 -3.81
N ASN A 321 -14.18 -20.66 -4.84
CA ASN A 321 -15.48 -20.76 -5.52
C ASN A 321 -15.93 -19.51 -6.30
N ILE A 322 -15.05 -18.50 -6.45
CA ILE A 322 -15.28 -17.33 -7.32
C ILE A 322 -14.53 -17.49 -8.65
N ILE A 323 -13.30 -18.02 -8.60
CA ILE A 323 -12.41 -18.25 -9.75
C ILE A 323 -11.90 -19.68 -9.84
#